data_AF-A0A9N9KEN3-F1
#
_entry.id   AF-A0A9N9KEN3-F1
#
_cell.length_a   1.000
_cell.length_b   1.000
_cell.length_c   1.000
_cell.angle_alpha   90.00
_cell.angle_beta   90.00
_cell.angle_gamma   90.00
#
_symmetry.space_group_name_H-M   'P 1'
#
loop_
_entity.id
_entity.type
_entity.pdbx_description
1 polymer ?
#
loop_
_entity_poly.entity_id
_entity_poly.type
_entity_poly.pdbx_seq_one_letter_code
_entity_poly.pdbx_strand_id
1 'polypeptide(L)'
;VVQTMDAKILPYVIFLIVPILGRMSDVNEHVRLVSTNCFAMLIKLVPLEAGIPNPPGLSPELLRHRDDERKFLSQLLDSKKLDPFEIPVTIKAELRKYQQEGVNWLAFLNKYQLHGILCD
;
A
#
# COMPACT_ATOMS: atom_id res chain seq x y z
N VAL A 1 11.59 13.57 12.15
CA VAL A 1 12.03 12.37 11.39
C VAL A 1 12.03 12.62 9.90
N VAL A 2 10.87 12.72 9.23
CA VAL A 2 10.78 12.90 7.77
C VAL A 2 11.58 14.09 7.27
N GLN A 3 11.40 15.26 7.88
CA GLN A 3 12.13 16.49 7.52
C GLN A 3 13.61 16.46 7.90
N THR A 4 13.98 15.67 8.92
CA THR A 4 15.33 15.67 9.50
C THR A 4 16.27 14.72 8.77
N MET A 5 15.74 13.60 8.26
CA MET A 5 16.54 12.53 7.65
C MET A 5 16.85 12.78 6.17
N ASP A 6 16.08 13.63 5.49
CA ASP A 6 16.21 13.91 4.06
C ASP A 6 16.38 12.61 3.23
N ALA A 7 17.35 12.51 2.31
CA ALA A 7 17.58 11.30 1.51
C ALA A 7 17.88 10.02 2.33
N LYS A 8 18.32 10.15 3.59
CA LYS A 8 18.63 9.00 4.46
C LYS A 8 17.38 8.25 4.92
N ILE A 9 16.19 8.81 4.70
CA ILE A 9 14.93 8.15 5.04
C ILE A 9 14.56 7.03 4.07
N LEU A 10 15.12 7.02 2.86
CA LEU A 10 14.69 6.14 1.77
C LEU A 10 14.56 4.65 2.17
N PRO A 11 15.51 4.04 2.89
CA PRO A 11 15.39 2.63 3.30
C PRO A 11 14.25 2.35 4.29
N TYR A 12 13.71 3.39 4.92
CA TYR A 12 12.69 3.33 5.96
C TYR A 12 11.32 3.83 5.52
N VAL A 13 11.19 4.33 4.28
CA VAL A 13 9.93 4.95 3.77
C VAL A 13 8.76 3.98 3.88
N ILE A 14 8.96 2.70 3.53
CA ILE A 14 7.90 1.69 3.54
C ILE A 14 7.32 1.48 4.96
N PHE A 15 8.18 1.40 5.98
CA PHE A 15 7.74 1.27 7.37
C PHE A 15 6.96 2.47 7.90
N LEU A 16 7.11 3.63 7.28
CA LEU A 16 6.46 4.87 7.71
C LEU A 16 5.15 5.11 6.96
N ILE A 17 5.13 4.83 5.66
CA ILE A 17 4.03 5.25 4.80
C ILE A 17 2.72 4.49 5.08
N VAL A 18 2.79 3.19 5.40
CA VAL A 18 1.59 2.38 5.69
C VAL A 18 0.92 2.82 7.01
N PRO A 19 1.65 2.97 8.15
CA PRO A 19 1.05 3.54 9.35
C PRO A 19 0.48 4.95 9.15
N ILE A 20 1.17 5.79 8.38
CA ILE A 20 0.71 7.16 8.09
C ILE A 20 -0.57 7.15 7.27
N LEU A 21 -0.67 6.28 6.25
CA LEU A 21 -1.89 6.11 5.46
C LEU A 21 -3.09 5.79 6.37
N GLY A 22 -2.92 4.87 7.33
CA GLY A 22 -3.97 4.51 8.29
C GLY A 22 -4.40 5.65 9.21
N ARG A 23 -3.53 6.64 9.46
CA ARG A 23 -3.84 7.83 10.27
C ARG A 23 -4.52 8.97 9.49
N MET A 24 -4.60 8.89 8.16
CA MET A 24 -5.35 9.87 7.36
C MET A 24 -6.86 9.84 7.62
N SER A 25 -7.37 8.75 8.21
CA SER A 25 -8.78 8.58 8.60
C SER A 25 -9.00 8.67 10.12
N ASP A 26 -8.05 9.24 10.87
CA ASP A 26 -8.15 9.39 12.32
C ASP A 26 -9.32 10.32 12.72
N VAL A 27 -9.88 10.16 13.92
CA VAL A 27 -10.97 11.02 14.43
C VAL A 27 -10.49 12.46 14.65
N ASN A 28 -9.22 12.65 14.99
CA ASN A 28 -8.64 13.96 15.23
C ASN A 28 -8.20 14.64 13.92
N GLU A 29 -8.75 15.83 13.65
CA GLU A 29 -8.46 16.60 12.45
C GLU A 29 -6.97 16.95 12.28
N HIS A 30 -6.28 17.33 13.35
CA HIS A 30 -4.87 17.67 13.30
C HIS A 30 -4.01 16.46 12.96
N VAL A 31 -4.37 15.28 13.47
CA VAL A 31 -3.69 14.02 13.12
C VAL A 31 -3.87 13.74 11.63
N ARG A 32 -5.11 13.80 11.12
CA ARG A 32 -5.38 13.62 9.69
C ARG A 32 -4.55 14.57 8.84
N LEU A 33 -4.54 15.87 9.16
CA LEU A 33 -3.82 16.89 8.40
C LEU A 33 -2.31 16.62 8.35
N VAL A 34 -1.71 16.33 9.50
CA VAL A 34 -0.27 16.02 9.58
C VAL A 34 0.04 14.73 8.81
N SER A 35 -0.79 13.68 8.97
CA SER A 35 -0.62 12.41 8.27
C SER A 35 -0.75 12.57 6.75
N THR A 36 -1.74 13.32 6.26
CA THR A 36 -1.90 13.60 4.82
C THR A 36 -0.67 14.32 4.26
N ASN A 37 -0.16 15.33 4.97
CA ASN A 37 1.04 16.06 4.55
C ASN A 37 2.29 15.15 4.56
N CYS A 38 2.48 14.35 5.60
CA CYS A 38 3.59 13.40 5.66
C CYS A 38 3.47 12.33 4.56
N PHE A 39 2.27 11.82 4.29
CA PHE A 39 2.03 10.87 3.19
C PHE A 39 2.42 11.48 1.84
N ALA A 40 1.98 12.72 1.56
CA ALA A 40 2.29 13.42 0.32
C ALA A 40 3.80 13.65 0.12
N MET A 41 4.58 13.75 1.20
CA MET A 41 6.04 13.80 1.14
C MET A 41 6.64 12.43 0.86
N LEU A 42 6.21 11.40 1.60
CA LEU A 42 6.79 10.06 1.54
C LEU A 42 6.45 9.32 0.25
N ILE A 43 5.23 9.49 -0.28
CA ILE A 43 4.77 8.78 -1.49
C ILE A 43 5.64 9.09 -2.72
N LYS A 44 6.18 10.31 -2.78
CA LYS A 44 7.11 10.75 -3.84
C LYS A 44 8.46 10.04 -3.77
N LEU A 45 8.82 9.52 -2.60
CA LEU A 45 10.07 8.81 -2.35
C LEU A 45 9.96 7.30 -2.58
N VAL A 46 8.75 6.74 -2.61
CA VAL A 46 8.51 5.30 -2.80
C VAL A 46 9.17 4.75 -4.07
N PRO A 47 9.08 5.40 -5.26
CA PRO A 47 9.74 4.89 -6.46
C PRO A 47 11.28 4.84 -6.35
N LEU A 48 11.88 5.71 -5.54
CA LEU A 48 13.33 5.80 -5.36
C LEU A 48 13.88 4.70 -4.45
N GLU A 49 13.03 4.13 -3.60
CA GLU A 49 13.40 3.09 -2.64
C GLU A 49 13.74 1.75 -3.31
N ALA A 50 13.08 1.42 -4.42
CA ALA A 50 13.24 0.13 -5.11
C ALA A 50 14.67 -0.13 -5.63
N GLY A 51 15.49 0.91 -5.78
CA GLY A 51 16.88 0.80 -6.24
C GLY A 51 17.93 0.72 -5.14
N ILE A 52 17.53 0.73 -3.86
CA ILE A 52 18.45 0.91 -2.73
C ILE A 52 18.55 -0.40 -1.93
N PRO A 53 19.77 -0.82 -1.53
CA PRO A 53 19.94 -2.01 -0.72
C PRO A 53 19.24 -1.88 0.64
N ASN A 54 18.90 -3.03 1.21
CA ASN A 54 18.33 -3.08 2.56
C ASN A 54 19.29 -2.45 3.57
N PRO A 55 18.78 -1.63 4.51
CA PRO A 55 19.65 -0.98 5.48
C PRO A 55 20.26 -2.03 6.42
N PRO A 56 21.54 -1.85 6.82
CA PRO A 56 22.21 -2.81 7.69
C PRO A 56 21.55 -2.81 9.09
N GLY A 57 21.47 -3.99 9.70
CA GLY A 57 20.98 -4.15 11.07
C GLY A 57 19.47 -4.38 11.22
N LEU A 58 18.70 -4.47 10.14
CA LEU A 58 17.30 -4.92 10.22
C LEU A 58 17.22 -6.43 10.44
N SER A 59 16.29 -6.85 11.30
CA SER A 59 15.99 -8.27 11.50
C SER A 59 15.33 -8.87 10.25
N PRO A 60 15.45 -10.20 10.03
CA PRO A 60 14.75 -10.87 8.93
C PRO A 60 13.23 -10.68 8.95
N GLU A 61 12.64 -10.54 10.15
CA GLU A 61 11.21 -10.28 10.33
C GLU A 61 10.80 -8.90 9.83
N LEU A 62 11.57 -7.86 10.16
CA LEU A 62 11.33 -6.50 9.66
C LEU A 62 11.49 -6.41 8.13
N LEU A 63 12.44 -7.16 7.56
CA LEU A 63 12.60 -7.22 6.10
C LEU A 63 11.39 -7.86 5.43
N ARG A 64 10.85 -8.97 5.98
CA ARG A 64 9.63 -9.60 5.47
C ARG A 64 8.42 -8.66 5.57
N HIS A 65 8.24 -8.02 6.72
CA HIS A 65 7.18 -7.03 6.92
C HIS A 65 7.26 -5.89 5.89
N ARG A 66 8.46 -5.37 5.63
CA ARG A 66 8.70 -4.35 4.60
C ARG A 66 8.32 -4.85 3.20
N ASP A 67 8.63 -6.09 2.87
CA ASP A 67 8.30 -6.66 1.56
C ASP A 67 6.78 -6.82 1.39
N ASP A 68 6.07 -7.23 2.44
CA ASP A 68 4.61 -7.33 2.46
C ASP A 68 3.95 -5.95 2.30
N GLU A 69 4.43 -4.93 3.04
CA GLU A 69 3.99 -3.55 2.93
C GLU A 69 4.29 -2.95 1.55
N ARG A 70 5.45 -3.26 0.96
CA ARG A 70 5.78 -2.82 -0.40
C ARG A 70 4.83 -3.43 -1.43
N LYS A 71 4.50 -4.72 -1.30
CA LYS A 71 3.53 -5.38 -2.17
C LYS A 71 2.15 -4.73 -2.05
N PHE A 72 1.69 -4.49 -0.83
CA PHE A 72 0.44 -3.78 -0.55
C PHE A 72 0.39 -2.42 -1.25
N LEU A 73 1.40 -1.56 -1.03
CA LEU A 73 1.45 -0.22 -1.62
C LEU A 73 1.49 -0.28 -3.15
N SER A 74 2.25 -1.21 -3.72
CA SER A 74 2.33 -1.36 -5.18
C SER A 74 0.96 -1.72 -5.78
N GLN A 75 0.16 -2.53 -5.11
CA GLN A 75 -1.20 -2.90 -5.53
C GLN A 75 -2.20 -1.76 -5.32
N LEU A 76 -2.03 -0.98 -4.24
CA LEU A 76 -2.87 0.19 -3.96
C LEU A 76 -2.68 1.29 -5.00
N LEU A 77 -1.44 1.53 -5.45
CA LEU A 77 -1.09 2.62 -6.37
C LEU A 77 -1.28 2.24 -7.85
N ASP A 78 -1.27 0.95 -8.18
CA ASP A 78 -1.44 0.44 -9.54
C ASP A 78 -2.28 -0.83 -9.52
N SER A 79 -3.57 -0.68 -9.84
CA SER A 79 -4.53 -1.78 -9.89
C SER A 79 -4.17 -2.86 -10.92
N LYS A 80 -3.29 -2.57 -11.90
CA LYS A 80 -2.81 -3.60 -12.84
C LYS A 80 -1.86 -4.62 -12.19
N LYS A 81 -1.34 -4.31 -11.00
CA LYS A 81 -0.43 -5.18 -10.23
C LYS A 81 -1.16 -6.03 -9.19
N LEU A 82 -2.50 -5.98 -9.17
CA LEU A 82 -3.30 -6.82 -8.29
C LEU A 82 -3.02 -8.30 -8.56
N ASP A 83 -2.98 -9.08 -7.49
CA ASP A 83 -2.93 -10.54 -7.61
C ASP A 83 -4.25 -11.02 -8.24
N PRO A 84 -4.21 -11.96 -9.21
CA PRO A 84 -5.41 -12.61 -9.70
C PRO A 84 -6.16 -13.29 -8.56
N PHE A 85 -7.48 -13.10 -8.51
CA PHE A 85 -8.34 -13.76 -7.53
C PHE A 85 -9.16 -14.86 -8.19
N GLU A 86 -8.90 -16.09 -7.79
CA GLU A 86 -9.72 -17.25 -8.16
C GLU A 86 -10.95 -17.31 -7.25
N ILE A 87 -12.13 -17.27 -7.86
CA ILE A 87 -13.39 -17.30 -7.12
C ILE A 87 -13.58 -18.73 -6.57
N PRO A 88 -13.63 -18.92 -5.24
CA PRO A 88 -13.63 -20.26 -4.62
C PRO A 88 -14.98 -20.98 -4.72
N VAL A 89 -15.97 -20.37 -5.38
CA VAL A 89 -17.33 -20.89 -5.54
C VAL A 89 -17.71 -20.94 -7.01
N THR A 90 -18.52 -21.92 -7.38
CA THR A 90 -19.02 -22.03 -8.75
C THR A 90 -20.02 -20.92 -9.04
N ILE A 91 -19.70 -20.05 -9.98
CA ILE A 91 -20.62 -19.05 -10.53
C ILE A 91 -20.96 -19.48 -11.96
N LYS A 92 -22.26 -19.55 -12.28
CA LYS A 92 -22.76 -19.87 -13.63
C LYS A 92 -22.69 -18.64 -14.55
N ALA A 93 -21.50 -18.05 -14.70
CA ALA A 93 -21.27 -16.88 -15.54
C ALA A 93 -19.84 -16.89 -16.10
N GLU A 94 -19.67 -16.33 -17.29
CA GLU A 94 -18.35 -16.01 -17.84
C GLU A 94 -18.05 -14.54 -17.56
N LEU A 95 -16.99 -14.29 -16.78
CA LEU A 95 -16.58 -12.93 -16.48
C LEU A 95 -15.79 -12.34 -17.65
N ARG A 96 -16.19 -11.15 -18.09
CA ARG A 96 -15.39 -10.31 -18.99
C ARG A 96 -14.14 -9.82 -18.24
N LYS A 97 -13.10 -9.42 -18.99
CA LYS A 97 -11.83 -8.96 -18.43
C LYS A 97 -11.98 -7.90 -17.32
N TYR A 98 -12.75 -6.84 -17.57
CA TYR A 98 -12.97 -5.77 -16.59
C TYR A 98 -13.74 -6.24 -15.34
N GLN A 99 -14.65 -7.22 -15.49
CA GLN A 99 -15.37 -7.79 -14.36
C GLN A 99 -14.43 -8.59 -13.46
N GLN A 100 -13.53 -9.39 -14.05
CA GLN A 100 -12.48 -10.08 -13.30
C GLN A 100 -11.52 -9.08 -12.62
N GLU A 101 -11.13 -8.00 -13.31
CA GLU A 101 -10.34 -6.92 -12.71
C GLU A 101 -11.06 -6.27 -11.52
N GLY A 102 -12.37 -6.04 -11.62
CA GLY A 102 -13.22 -5.59 -10.52
C GLY A 102 -13.25 -6.57 -9.35
N VAL A 103 -13.38 -7.87 -9.60
CA VAL A 103 -13.30 -8.90 -8.56
C VAL A 103 -11.92 -8.92 -7.90
N ASN A 104 -10.83 -8.82 -8.67
CA ASN A 104 -9.46 -8.73 -8.13
C ASN A 104 -9.32 -7.50 -7.21
N TRP A 105 -9.91 -6.36 -7.58
CA TRP A 105 -9.91 -5.15 -6.76
C TRP A 105 -10.67 -5.35 -5.45
N LEU A 106 -11.88 -5.92 -5.50
CA LEU A 106 -12.66 -6.21 -4.30
C LEU A 106 -11.95 -7.22 -3.38
N ALA A 107 -11.29 -8.23 -3.96
CA ALA A 107 -10.50 -9.20 -3.21
C ALA A 107 -9.29 -8.54 -2.51
N PHE A 108 -8.61 -7.59 -3.18
CA PHE A 108 -7.55 -6.80 -2.58
C PHE A 108 -8.04 -5.94 -1.42
N LEU A 109 -9.15 -5.22 -1.60
CA LEU A 109 -9.75 -4.43 -0.52
C LEU A 109 -10.07 -5.32 0.69
N ASN A 110 -10.70 -6.48 0.44
CA ASN A 110 -11.00 -7.45 1.49
C ASN A 110 -9.73 -7.98 2.19
N LYS A 111 -8.70 -8.38 1.42
CA LYS A 111 -7.43 -8.90 1.95
C LYS A 111 -6.76 -7.92 2.91
N TYR A 112 -6.80 -6.62 2.60
CA TYR A 112 -6.18 -5.57 3.40
C TYR A 112 -7.15 -4.82 4.31
N GLN A 113 -8.38 -5.33 4.48
CA GLN A 113 -9.41 -4.74 5.34
C GLN A 113 -9.70 -3.27 5.00
N LEU A 114 -9.66 -2.95 3.71
CA LEU A 114 -9.98 -1.64 3.16
C LEU A 114 -11.43 -1.59 2.71
N HIS A 115 -11.97 -0.38 2.67
CA HIS A 115 -13.27 -0.09 2.08
C HIS A 115 -13.07 0.74 0.81
N GLY A 116 -13.97 0.57 -0.15
CA GLY A 116 -13.92 1.27 -1.42
C GLY A 116 -15.30 1.38 -2.04
N ILE A 117 -15.41 2.26 -3.02
CA ILE A 117 -16.61 2.43 -3.83
C ILE A 117 -16.31 1.85 -5.21
N LEU A 118 -17.22 1.01 -5.72
CA LEU A 118 -17.17 0.52 -7.10
C LEU A 118 -18.10 1.41 -7.94
N CYS A 119 -17.53 2.22 -8.82
CA CYS A 119 -18.24 3.19 -9.66
C CYS A 119 -18.21 2.79 -11.16
N ASP A 120 -18.32 1.49 -11.43
CA ASP A 120 -18.32 0.91 -12.79
C ASP A 120 -19.67 1.09 -13.50
#